data_AF-A0A4D5RWH5-F1
#
_entry.id   AF-A0A4D5RWH5-F1
#
_cell.length_a   1.000
_cell.length_b   1.000
_cell.length_c   1.000
_cell.angle_alpha   90.00
_cell.angle_beta   90.00
_cell.angle_gamma   90.00
#
_symmetry.space_group_name_H-M   'P 1'
#
loop_
_entity.id
_entity.type
_entity.pdbx_description
1 polymer ?
#
loop_
_entity_poly.entity_id
_entity_poly.type
_entity_poly.pdbx_seq_one_letter_code
_entity_poly.pdbx_strand_id
1 'polypeptide(L)'
;YIFGSRLGHHIIDLDQTVPHLFRALNFAAHIAYRDGIILFVTRNQQTSHMVEEAAKACGEFAHTRWWRPGLFPNSERQFGTVTRLPDLVVLLSTLDTVFEEHLAVRECARMLIPTAAVVDTNCNPSLVTYPVPGNDDTPSAVELYCRLFKKAILRGKARRAEDARAAADAEGASSFPAASDDRQAEGEETRDRAE
;
A
#
# COMPACT_ATOMS: atom_id res chain seq x y z
N TYR A 1 -7.14 -20.93 -13.06
CA TYR A 1 -6.01 -20.84 -12.10
C TYR A 1 -5.25 -22.14 -11.94
N ILE A 2 -5.89 -23.33 -11.91
CA ILE A 2 -5.17 -24.62 -11.87
C ILE A 2 -4.72 -25.01 -13.28
N PHE A 3 -3.44 -25.33 -13.45
CA PHE A 3 -2.86 -25.84 -14.69
C PHE A 3 -3.17 -27.32 -14.91
N GLY A 4 -3.02 -28.12 -13.84
CA GLY A 4 -3.27 -29.55 -13.88
C GLY A 4 -3.01 -30.22 -12.53
N SER A 5 -2.93 -31.54 -12.51
CA SER A 5 -2.56 -32.31 -11.33
C SER A 5 -1.44 -33.31 -11.66
N ARG A 6 -0.52 -33.50 -10.71
CA ARG A 6 0.57 -34.47 -10.81
C ARG A 6 0.63 -35.26 -9.50
N LEU A 7 0.49 -36.59 -9.60
CA LEU A 7 0.53 -37.49 -8.44
C LEU A 7 -0.45 -37.09 -7.32
N GLY A 8 -1.64 -36.57 -7.68
CA GLY A 8 -2.64 -36.10 -6.72
C GLY A 8 -2.41 -34.70 -6.15
N HIS A 9 -1.31 -34.02 -6.53
CA HIS A 9 -1.06 -32.63 -6.16
C HIS A 9 -1.50 -31.68 -7.27
N HIS A 10 -2.22 -30.63 -6.93
CA HIS A 10 -2.63 -29.58 -7.85
C HIS A 10 -1.46 -28.65 -8.18
N ILE A 11 -1.33 -28.27 -9.44
CA ILE A 11 -0.32 -27.35 -9.94
C ILE A 11 -1.04 -26.08 -10.39
N ILE A 12 -0.63 -24.94 -9.82
CA ILE A 12 -1.15 -23.61 -10.19
C ILE A 12 -0.48 -23.15 -11.48
N ASP A 13 -1.27 -22.54 -12.36
CA ASP A 13 -0.81 -21.97 -13.61
C ASP A 13 -0.11 -20.62 -13.40
N LEU A 14 1.22 -20.62 -13.53
CA LEU A 14 2.04 -19.42 -13.35
C LEU A 14 1.84 -18.38 -14.46
N ASP A 15 1.45 -18.79 -15.67
CA ASP A 15 1.15 -17.86 -16.76
C ASP A 15 -0.07 -17.00 -16.42
N GLN A 16 -1.00 -17.55 -15.62
CA GLN A 16 -2.10 -16.79 -15.02
C GLN A 16 -1.65 -16.03 -13.77
N THR A 17 -0.81 -16.60 -12.90
CA THR A 17 -0.36 -15.93 -11.68
C THR A 17 0.36 -14.62 -11.95
N VAL A 18 1.28 -14.59 -12.91
CA VAL A 18 2.11 -13.40 -13.20
C VAL A 18 1.28 -12.15 -13.53
N PRO A 19 0.32 -12.16 -14.47
CA PRO A 19 -0.48 -10.97 -14.76
C PRO A 19 -1.37 -10.55 -13.58
N HIS A 20 -1.87 -11.49 -12.78
CA HIS A 20 -2.66 -11.17 -11.58
C HIS A 20 -1.80 -10.52 -10.50
N LEU A 21 -0.62 -11.08 -10.25
CA LEU A 21 0.35 -10.51 -9.31
C LEU A 21 0.80 -9.13 -9.76
N PHE A 22 1.06 -8.92 -11.05
CA PHE A 22 1.43 -7.62 -11.58
C PHE A 22 0.33 -6.58 -11.37
N ARG A 23 -0.95 -6.92 -11.61
CA ARG A 23 -2.10 -6.04 -11.34
C ARG A 23 -2.18 -5.68 -9.85
N ALA A 24 -2.03 -6.65 -8.96
CA ALA A 24 -2.04 -6.44 -7.51
C ALA A 24 -0.90 -5.52 -7.05
N LEU A 25 0.32 -5.75 -7.54
CA LEU A 25 1.49 -4.93 -7.22
C LEU A 25 1.36 -3.50 -7.77
N ASN A 26 0.86 -3.35 -9.00
CA ASN A 26 0.62 -2.04 -9.60
C ASN A 26 -0.43 -1.25 -8.80
N PHE A 27 -1.52 -1.90 -8.40
CA PHE A 27 -2.54 -1.29 -7.56
C PHE A 27 -1.96 -0.86 -6.20
N ALA A 28 -1.22 -1.73 -5.53
CA ALA A 28 -0.55 -1.39 -4.27
C ALA A 28 0.42 -0.21 -4.40
N ALA A 29 1.20 -0.14 -5.50
CA ALA A 29 2.09 0.98 -5.77
C ALA A 29 1.34 2.31 -5.96
N HIS A 30 0.19 2.29 -6.65
CA HIS A 30 -0.65 3.48 -6.82
C HIS A 30 -1.32 3.94 -5.52
N ILE A 31 -1.75 3.01 -4.67
CA ILE A 31 -2.28 3.34 -3.33
C ILE A 31 -1.19 3.97 -2.48
N ALA A 32 0.01 3.39 -2.47
CA ALA A 32 1.17 3.94 -1.76
C ALA A 32 1.57 5.34 -2.27
N TYR A 33 1.52 5.58 -3.59
CA TYR A 33 1.75 6.90 -4.18
C TYR A 33 0.75 7.94 -3.69
N ARG A 34 -0.51 7.54 -3.44
CA ARG A 34 -1.60 8.41 -2.99
C ARG A 34 -1.68 8.61 -1.47
N ASP A 35 -0.71 8.12 -0.68
CA ASP A 35 -0.78 8.12 0.79
C ASP A 35 -1.92 7.28 1.36
N GLY A 36 -2.29 6.22 0.63
CA GLY A 36 -3.26 5.26 1.11
C GLY A 36 -2.68 4.36 2.20
N ILE A 37 -3.52 3.98 3.16
CA ILE A 37 -3.15 3.05 4.22
C ILE A 37 -3.23 1.63 3.68
N ILE A 38 -2.12 0.88 3.76
CA ILE A 38 -2.07 -0.53 3.38
C ILE A 38 -1.98 -1.39 4.65
N LEU A 39 -2.85 -2.39 4.74
CA LEU A 39 -2.85 -3.36 5.84
C LEU A 39 -2.53 -4.75 5.32
N PHE A 40 -1.43 -5.33 5.82
CA PHE A 40 -1.11 -6.74 5.60
C PHE A 40 -1.85 -7.64 6.59
N VAL A 41 -2.47 -8.71 6.10
CA VAL A 41 -3.20 -9.68 6.92
C VAL A 41 -2.70 -11.09 6.65
N THR A 42 -2.45 -11.83 7.72
CA THR A 42 -2.19 -13.28 7.66
C THR A 42 -2.67 -13.93 8.96
N ARG A 43 -3.14 -15.18 8.90
CA ARG A 43 -3.41 -15.99 10.10
C ARG A 43 -2.42 -17.12 10.29
N ASN A 44 -1.54 -17.34 9.33
CA ASN A 44 -0.50 -18.34 9.44
C ASN A 44 0.55 -17.88 10.47
N GLN A 45 0.68 -18.65 11.56
CA GLN A 45 1.60 -18.33 12.64
C GLN A 45 3.08 -18.43 12.21
N GLN A 46 3.39 -19.31 11.26
CA GLN A 46 4.76 -19.51 10.78
C GLN A 46 5.31 -18.27 10.07
N THR A 47 4.43 -17.57 9.33
CA THR A 47 4.83 -16.41 8.51
C THR A 47 4.50 -15.09 9.18
N SER A 48 3.76 -15.08 10.28
CA SER A 48 3.37 -13.88 11.03
C SER A 48 4.52 -12.90 11.27
N HIS A 49 5.67 -13.37 11.76
CA HIS A 49 6.80 -12.50 12.08
C HIS A 49 7.34 -11.81 10.82
N MET A 50 7.53 -12.59 9.75
CA MET A 50 8.03 -12.10 8.46
C MET A 50 7.11 -11.03 7.86
N VAL A 51 5.79 -11.19 8.00
CA VAL A 51 4.81 -10.21 7.50
C VAL A 51 4.85 -8.92 8.32
N GLU A 52 4.95 -9.03 9.65
CA GLU A 52 5.08 -7.86 10.54
C GLU A 52 6.36 -7.08 10.25
N GLU A 53 7.49 -7.76 10.05
CA GLU A 53 8.75 -7.13 9.67
C GLU A 53 8.69 -6.46 8.30
N ALA A 54 8.07 -7.11 7.31
CA ALA A 54 7.88 -6.55 5.98
C ALA A 54 7.04 -5.27 6.03
N ALA A 55 5.92 -5.28 6.76
CA ALA A 55 5.05 -4.11 6.93
C ALA A 55 5.78 -2.96 7.64
N LYS A 56 6.45 -3.24 8.76
CA LYS A 56 7.27 -2.24 9.49
C LYS A 56 8.34 -1.64 8.59
N ALA A 57 9.01 -2.45 7.78
CA ALA A 57 10.05 -1.97 6.85
C ALA A 57 9.49 -1.09 5.71
N CYS A 58 8.21 -1.18 5.38
CA CYS A 58 7.55 -0.30 4.41
C CYS A 58 6.94 0.96 5.06
N GLY A 59 6.88 1.02 6.39
CA GLY A 59 6.06 2.00 7.11
C GLY A 59 4.55 1.79 6.88
N GLU A 60 4.11 0.53 6.78
CA GLU A 60 2.71 0.11 6.64
C GLU A 60 2.28 -0.73 7.85
N PHE A 61 1.01 -1.08 7.92
CA PHE A 61 0.44 -1.81 9.05
C PHE A 61 0.30 -3.30 8.76
N ALA A 62 0.33 -4.12 9.81
CA ALA A 62 0.04 -5.55 9.71
C ALA A 62 -0.89 -5.99 10.85
N HIS A 63 -1.83 -6.88 10.52
CA HIS A 63 -2.67 -7.60 11.47
C HIS A 63 -2.50 -9.11 11.26
N THR A 64 -1.74 -9.73 12.15
CA THR A 64 -1.39 -11.16 12.07
C THR A 64 -2.00 -11.99 13.20
N ARG A 65 -2.56 -11.32 14.20
CA ARG A 65 -3.18 -11.93 15.37
C ARG A 65 -4.62 -12.31 15.07
N TRP A 66 -5.31 -12.85 16.08
CA TRP A 66 -6.72 -13.22 15.95
C TRP A 66 -7.55 -12.03 15.46
N TRP A 67 -8.38 -12.26 14.44
CA TRP A 67 -9.26 -11.25 13.88
C TRP A 67 -10.50 -11.12 14.74
N ARG A 68 -10.71 -9.94 15.33
CA ARG A 68 -11.92 -9.66 16.10
C ARG A 68 -13.09 -9.44 15.12
N PRO A 69 -14.19 -10.19 15.23
CA PRO A 69 -15.37 -9.95 14.39
C PRO A 69 -15.89 -8.53 14.58
N GLY A 70 -16.20 -7.84 13.48
CA GLY A 70 -16.67 -6.46 13.51
C GLY A 70 -15.57 -5.40 13.51
N LEU A 71 -14.31 -5.77 13.27
CA LEU A 71 -13.16 -4.85 13.33
C LEU A 71 -13.33 -3.63 12.42
N PHE A 72 -13.77 -3.83 11.16
CA PHE A 72 -14.04 -2.72 10.25
C PHE A 72 -15.46 -2.16 10.35
N PRO A 73 -16.54 -3.00 10.33
CA PRO A 73 -17.91 -2.49 10.34
C PRO A 73 -18.28 -1.74 11.62
N ASN A 74 -17.65 -2.05 12.75
CA ASN A 74 -17.92 -1.45 14.06
C ASN A 74 -16.65 -0.75 14.62
N SER A 75 -15.86 -0.17 13.72
CA SER A 75 -14.56 0.45 14.05
C SER A 75 -14.67 1.56 15.09
N GLU A 76 -15.66 2.45 14.99
CA GLU A 76 -15.85 3.54 15.95
C GLU A 76 -16.02 3.06 17.39
N ARG A 77 -16.81 1.99 17.61
CA ARG A 77 -17.00 1.42 18.94
C ARG A 77 -15.81 0.60 19.40
N GLN A 78 -15.10 -0.04 18.46
CA GLN A 78 -13.97 -0.90 18.77
C GLN A 78 -12.70 -0.10 19.12
N PHE A 79 -12.47 1.02 18.43
CA PHE A 79 -11.34 1.92 18.65
C PHE A 79 -11.69 3.11 19.56
N GLY A 80 -12.99 3.36 19.81
CA GLY A 80 -13.48 4.45 20.65
C GLY A 80 -13.32 5.85 20.02
N THR A 81 -12.93 5.92 18.75
CA THR A 81 -12.67 7.17 18.02
C THR A 81 -13.00 7.00 16.53
N VAL A 82 -13.26 8.13 15.85
CA VAL A 82 -13.41 8.14 14.39
C VAL A 82 -12.07 7.79 13.76
N THR A 83 -11.98 6.59 13.19
CA THR A 83 -10.72 6.00 12.70
C THR A 83 -10.73 5.92 11.18
N ARG A 84 -9.63 6.33 10.54
CA ARG A 84 -9.44 6.11 9.10
C ARG A 84 -9.16 4.63 8.85
N LEU A 85 -10.02 3.98 8.08
CA LEU A 85 -9.87 2.57 7.66
C LEU A 85 -8.80 2.43 6.55
N PRO A 86 -8.25 1.22 6.36
CA PRO A 86 -7.29 0.97 5.28
C PRO A 86 -7.93 1.13 3.90
N ASP A 87 -7.15 1.68 2.96
CA ASP A 87 -7.57 1.84 1.57
C ASP A 87 -7.25 0.59 0.72
N LEU A 88 -6.36 -0.28 1.20
CA LEU A 88 -6.04 -1.57 0.61
C LEU A 88 -5.69 -2.58 1.69
N VAL A 89 -6.27 -3.77 1.58
CA VAL A 89 -5.88 -4.91 2.42
C VAL A 89 -5.17 -5.95 1.56
N VAL A 90 -3.96 -6.33 1.97
CA VAL A 90 -3.16 -7.39 1.35
C VAL A 90 -3.25 -8.65 2.21
N LEU A 91 -3.92 -9.69 1.73
CA LEU A 91 -4.03 -10.97 2.42
C LEU A 91 -3.00 -11.96 1.87
N LEU A 92 -2.08 -12.40 2.71
CA LEU A 92 -1.09 -13.41 2.31
C LEU A 92 -1.61 -14.83 2.45
N SER A 93 -2.66 -15.02 3.25
CA SER A 93 -3.48 -16.23 3.26
C SER A 93 -4.93 -15.81 3.46
N THR A 94 -5.84 -16.41 2.68
CA THR A 94 -7.28 -16.13 2.76
C THR A 94 -8.04 -17.04 3.71
N LEU A 95 -7.38 -18.07 4.25
CA LEU A 95 -7.96 -18.98 5.22
C LEU A 95 -7.50 -18.63 6.64
N ASP A 96 -8.31 -19.02 7.61
CA ASP A 96 -7.95 -18.98 9.01
C ASP A 96 -7.31 -20.31 9.47
N THR A 97 -7.06 -20.42 10.78
CA THR A 97 -6.45 -21.62 11.38
C THR A 97 -7.37 -22.85 11.40
N VAL A 98 -8.65 -22.70 11.06
CA VAL A 98 -9.68 -23.75 11.01
C VAL A 98 -10.07 -24.07 9.56
N PHE A 99 -9.32 -23.55 8.58
CA PHE A 99 -9.59 -23.68 7.14
C PHE A 99 -10.92 -23.06 6.69
N GLU A 100 -11.40 -22.06 7.41
CA GLU A 100 -12.55 -21.25 6.99
C GLU A 100 -12.08 -19.94 6.33
N GLU A 101 -12.94 -19.35 5.50
CA GLU A 101 -12.67 -18.06 4.86
C GLU A 101 -12.46 -16.97 5.93
N HIS A 102 -11.34 -16.26 5.82
CA HIS A 102 -10.98 -15.23 6.75
C HIS A 102 -12.02 -14.09 6.77
N LEU A 103 -12.52 -13.75 7.96
CA LEU A 103 -13.54 -12.71 8.14
C LEU A 103 -13.17 -11.35 7.50
N ALA A 104 -11.88 -11.00 7.47
CA ALA A 104 -11.41 -9.79 6.80
C ALA A 104 -11.83 -9.73 5.32
N VAL A 105 -11.88 -10.85 4.58
CA VAL A 105 -12.32 -10.84 3.17
C VAL A 105 -13.76 -10.33 3.07
N ARG A 106 -14.64 -10.89 3.90
CA ARG A 106 -16.07 -10.52 3.95
C ARG A 106 -16.27 -9.10 4.47
N GLU A 107 -15.53 -8.70 5.50
CA GLU A 107 -15.63 -7.35 6.06
C GLU A 107 -15.10 -6.29 5.09
N CYS A 108 -13.99 -6.54 4.39
CA CYS A 108 -13.49 -5.63 3.35
C CYS A 108 -14.52 -5.45 2.23
N ALA A 109 -15.11 -6.55 1.75
CA ALA A 109 -16.14 -6.50 0.71
C ALA A 109 -17.35 -5.65 1.15
N ARG A 110 -17.79 -5.77 2.41
CA ARG A 110 -18.88 -4.96 2.98
C ARG A 110 -18.52 -3.48 3.11
N MET A 111 -17.26 -3.17 3.42
CA MET A 111 -16.78 -1.80 3.61
C MET A 111 -16.24 -1.16 2.31
N LEU A 112 -16.37 -1.85 1.18
CA LEU A 112 -15.86 -1.43 -0.13
C LEU A 112 -14.34 -1.17 -0.14
N ILE A 113 -13.61 -1.91 0.70
CA ILE A 113 -12.15 -1.86 0.76
C ILE A 113 -11.61 -2.89 -0.25
N PRO A 114 -10.81 -2.49 -1.24
CA PRO A 114 -10.24 -3.43 -2.20
C PRO A 114 -9.24 -4.37 -1.51
N THR A 115 -9.25 -5.62 -1.94
CA THR A 115 -8.39 -6.68 -1.40
C THR A 115 -7.47 -7.24 -2.47
N ALA A 116 -6.18 -7.36 -2.16
CA ALA A 116 -5.23 -8.13 -2.95
C ALA A 116 -4.85 -9.37 -2.14
N ALA A 117 -5.18 -10.56 -2.63
CA ALA A 117 -4.98 -11.78 -1.84
C ALA A 117 -4.30 -12.89 -2.62
N VAL A 118 -3.38 -13.60 -1.96
CA VAL A 118 -2.87 -14.88 -2.47
C VAL A 118 -3.97 -15.92 -2.26
N VAL A 119 -4.39 -16.56 -3.36
CA VAL A 119 -5.43 -17.59 -3.34
C VAL A 119 -4.81 -18.94 -3.70
N ASP A 120 -4.92 -19.88 -2.78
CA ASP A 120 -4.50 -21.26 -3.01
C ASP A 120 -5.66 -22.11 -3.58
N THR A 121 -5.38 -23.39 -3.85
CA THR A 121 -6.31 -24.37 -4.43
C THR A 121 -7.57 -24.63 -3.59
N ASN A 122 -7.52 -24.39 -2.28
CA ASN A 122 -8.64 -24.57 -1.35
C ASN A 122 -9.37 -23.26 -0.99
N CYS A 123 -9.05 -22.15 -1.66
CA CYS A 123 -9.56 -20.82 -1.34
C CYS A 123 -10.68 -20.39 -2.30
N ASN A 124 -11.59 -19.52 -1.83
CA ASN A 124 -12.60 -18.89 -2.68
C ASN A 124 -12.15 -17.50 -3.15
N PRO A 125 -11.88 -17.28 -4.45
CA PRO A 125 -11.42 -15.99 -4.96
C PRO A 125 -12.54 -14.97 -5.19
N SER A 126 -13.82 -15.35 -5.06
CA SER A 126 -14.96 -14.56 -5.55
C SER A 126 -15.12 -13.18 -4.91
N LEU A 127 -14.75 -13.04 -3.64
CA LEU A 127 -14.84 -11.78 -2.89
C LEU A 127 -13.54 -10.97 -2.92
N VAL A 128 -12.48 -11.49 -3.52
CA VAL A 128 -11.18 -10.83 -3.60
C VAL A 128 -11.14 -9.94 -4.84
N THR A 129 -10.73 -8.68 -4.69
CA THR A 129 -10.67 -7.74 -5.82
C THR A 129 -9.53 -8.09 -6.79
N TYR A 130 -8.35 -8.39 -6.26
CA TYR A 130 -7.17 -8.79 -7.01
C TYR A 130 -6.67 -10.16 -6.50
N PRO A 131 -7.29 -11.27 -6.92
CA PRO A 131 -6.84 -12.61 -6.55
C PRO A 131 -5.54 -12.94 -7.27
N VAL A 132 -4.53 -13.40 -6.53
CA VAL A 132 -3.24 -13.85 -7.03
C VAL A 132 -3.14 -15.35 -6.79
N PRO A 133 -3.34 -16.20 -7.81
CA PRO A 133 -3.23 -17.64 -7.64
C PRO A 133 -1.81 -18.03 -7.24
N GLY A 134 -1.63 -18.68 -6.10
CA GLY A 134 -0.31 -19.06 -5.64
C GLY A 134 -0.33 -19.79 -4.30
N ASN A 135 0.81 -20.41 -3.98
CA ASN A 135 1.01 -21.13 -2.73
C ASN A 135 1.19 -20.16 -1.56
N ASP A 136 0.37 -20.28 -0.51
CA ASP A 136 0.41 -19.48 0.72
C ASP A 136 0.98 -20.23 1.94
N ASP A 137 1.25 -21.53 1.83
CA ASP A 137 1.77 -22.38 2.91
C ASP A 137 3.29 -22.26 3.10
N THR A 138 4.02 -22.24 1.99
CA THR A 138 5.49 -22.35 2.05
C THR A 138 6.13 -21.02 2.45
N PRO A 139 7.02 -20.97 3.47
CA PRO A 139 7.67 -19.75 3.91
C PRO A 139 8.40 -18.99 2.79
N SER A 140 9.07 -19.71 1.89
CA SER A 140 9.77 -19.11 0.73
C SER A 140 8.83 -18.40 -0.24
N ALA A 141 7.60 -18.89 -0.42
CA ALA A 141 6.60 -18.24 -1.24
C ALA A 141 6.08 -16.97 -0.57
N VAL A 142 5.78 -17.03 0.73
CA VAL A 142 5.34 -15.86 1.49
C VAL A 142 6.42 -14.79 1.57
N GLU A 143 7.68 -15.18 1.73
CA GLU A 143 8.84 -14.26 1.68
C GLU A 143 8.93 -13.56 0.32
N LEU A 144 8.73 -14.30 -0.77
CA LEU A 144 8.68 -13.75 -2.12
C LEU A 144 7.59 -12.69 -2.24
N TYR A 145 6.35 -12.97 -1.80
CA TYR A 145 5.27 -11.99 -1.85
C TYR A 145 5.57 -10.76 -1.01
N CYS A 146 5.99 -10.94 0.25
CA CYS A 146 6.37 -9.86 1.14
C CYS A 146 7.44 -8.96 0.51
N ARG A 147 8.47 -9.55 -0.09
CA ARG A 147 9.55 -8.82 -0.77
C ARG A 147 9.04 -8.05 -1.98
N LEU A 148 8.14 -8.62 -2.78
CA LEU A 148 7.58 -7.97 -3.96
C LEU A 148 6.66 -6.81 -3.60
N PHE A 149 5.72 -7.02 -2.67
CA PHE A 149 4.86 -5.95 -2.16
C PHE A 149 5.68 -4.82 -1.51
N LYS A 150 6.69 -5.17 -0.70
CA LYS A 150 7.62 -4.19 -0.12
C LYS A 150 8.28 -3.34 -1.19
N LYS A 151 8.83 -3.96 -2.24
CA LYS A 151 9.47 -3.24 -3.35
C LYS A 151 8.47 -2.35 -4.09
N ALA A 152 7.25 -2.81 -4.34
CA ALA A 152 6.22 -2.04 -5.03
C ALA A 152 5.80 -0.80 -4.22
N ILE A 153 5.54 -0.96 -2.93
CA ILE A 153 5.14 0.13 -2.02
C ILE A 153 6.26 1.15 -1.88
N LEU A 154 7.50 0.71 -1.64
CA LEU A 154 8.64 1.62 -1.52
C LEU A 154 8.89 2.40 -2.82
N ARG A 155 8.72 1.77 -3.98
CA ARG A 155 8.80 2.46 -5.27
C ARG A 155 7.68 3.49 -5.43
N GLY A 156 6.45 3.16 -5.04
CA GLY A 156 5.33 4.11 -5.05
C GLY A 156 5.59 5.33 -4.17
N LYS A 157 6.09 5.12 -2.94
CA LYS A 157 6.46 6.18 -2.01
C LYS A 157 7.64 7.03 -2.50
N ALA A 158 8.69 6.40 -3.04
CA ALA A 158 9.83 7.10 -3.61
C ALA A 158 9.41 8.00 -4.77
N ARG A 159 8.55 7.48 -5.66
CA ARG A 159 8.05 8.24 -6.80
C ARG A 159 7.24 9.47 -6.37
N ARG A 160 6.38 9.31 -5.35
CA ARG A 160 5.65 10.44 -4.75
C ARG A 160 6.61 11.51 -4.23
N ALA A 161 7.69 11.11 -3.54
CA ALA A 161 8.66 12.06 -2.99
C ALA A 161 9.43 12.80 -4.10
N GLU A 162 9.79 12.11 -5.18
CA GLU A 162 10.41 12.72 -6.37
C GLU A 162 9.47 13.73 -7.05
N ASP A 163 8.23 13.34 -7.32
CA ASP A 163 7.25 14.19 -7.98
C ASP A 163 6.88 15.41 -7.10
N ALA A 164 6.83 15.25 -5.77
CA ALA A 164 6.63 16.35 -4.82
C ALA A 164 7.81 17.34 -4.79
N ARG A 165 9.07 16.84 -4.87
CA ARG A 165 10.26 17.71 -4.98
C ARG A 165 10.26 18.49 -6.29
N ALA A 166 9.98 17.82 -7.40
CA ALA A 166 9.89 18.47 -8.71
C ALA A 166 8.80 19.55 -8.76
N ALA A 167 7.67 19.34 -8.10
CA ALA A 167 6.61 20.34 -7.98
C ALA A 167 7.07 21.57 -7.17
N ALA A 168 7.76 21.35 -6.04
CA ALA A 168 8.30 22.44 -5.23
C ALA A 168 9.37 23.26 -5.98
N ASP A 169 10.23 22.60 -6.77
CA ASP A 169 11.24 23.27 -7.60
C ASP A 169 10.59 24.12 -8.71
N ALA A 170 9.50 23.64 -9.32
CA ALA A 170 8.76 24.37 -10.33
C ALA A 170 8.03 25.61 -9.76
N GLU A 171 7.45 25.48 -8.55
CA GLU A 171 6.82 26.61 -7.85
C GLU A 171 7.86 27.66 -7.43
N GLY A 172 9.02 27.24 -6.94
CA GLY A 172 10.14 28.13 -6.57
C GLY A 172 10.78 28.87 -7.74
N ALA A 173 10.75 28.30 -8.96
CA ALA A 173 11.21 28.97 -10.18
C ALA A 173 10.21 30.02 -10.71
N SER A 174 8.94 29.95 -10.29
CA SER A 174 7.88 30.86 -10.74
C SER A 174 7.77 32.15 -9.91
N SER A 175 8.40 32.21 -8.73
CA SER A 175 8.59 33.46 -7.99
C SER A 175 9.73 34.27 -8.64
N PHE A 176 9.39 35.12 -9.60
CA PHE A 176 10.30 36.14 -10.11
C PHE A 176 10.87 36.98 -8.95
N PRO A 177 12.16 37.36 -8.97
CA PRO A 177 12.69 38.29 -7.98
C PRO A 177 11.93 39.60 -8.12
N ALA A 178 11.36 40.08 -7.02
CA ALA A 178 10.78 41.41 -6.96
C ALA A 178 11.85 42.38 -7.46
N ALA A 179 11.57 43.04 -8.60
CA ALA A 179 12.43 44.07 -9.13
C ALA A 179 12.70 45.07 -8.01
N SER A 180 13.98 45.19 -7.61
CA SER A 180 14.44 46.21 -6.69
C SER A 180 14.06 47.56 -7.29
N ASP A 181 13.18 48.28 -6.58
CA ASP A 181 12.77 49.64 -6.90
C ASP A 181 13.99 50.55 -6.66
N ASP A 182 14.87 50.62 -7.66
CA ASP A 182 15.95 51.61 -7.75
C ASP A 182 15.33 52.99 -8.01
N ARG A 183 14.69 53.56 -6.99
CA ARG A 183 14.24 54.94 -6.96
C ARG A 183 14.57 55.58 -5.62
N GLN A 184 15.85 55.89 -5.42
CA GLN A 184 16.30 56.97 -4.53
C GLN A 184 17.80 57.23 -4.74
N ALA A 185 18.14 58.32 -5.43
CA ALA A 185 19.25 59.23 -5.12
C ALA A 185 19.56 60.20 -6.29
N GLU A 186 18.61 61.09 -6.62
CA GLU A 186 18.97 62.36 -7.28
C GLU A 186 18.18 63.47 -6.60
N GLY A 187 18.88 64.39 -5.93
CA GLY A 187 18.28 65.65 -5.47
C GLY A 187 18.66 66.13 -4.07
N GLU A 188 19.95 66.21 -3.74
CA GLU A 188 20.39 67.08 -2.63
C GLU A 188 21.80 67.63 -2.88
N GLU A 189 21.95 68.48 -3.91
CA GLU A 189 23.17 69.27 -4.10
C GLU A 189 22.86 70.60 -4.80
N THR A 190 22.25 71.55 -4.09
CA THR A 190 22.40 72.99 -4.37
C THR A 190 22.03 73.80 -3.13
N ARG A 191 22.90 73.77 -2.12
CA ARG A 191 23.07 74.85 -1.14
C ARG A 191 24.55 74.89 -0.77
N ASP A 192 25.33 75.57 -1.61
CA ASP A 192 26.47 76.39 -1.15
C ASP A 192 27.16 77.05 -2.36
N ARG A 193 26.90 78.35 -2.50
CA ARG A 193 27.70 79.42 -3.13
C ARG A 193 26.86 80.70 -2.93
N ALA A 194 27.00 81.39 -1.80
CA ALA A 194 28.07 82.34 -1.46
C ALA A 194 28.06 83.59 -2.35
N GLU A 195 27.90 84.73 -1.66
CA GLU A 195 28.26 86.13 -1.99
C GLU A 195 27.36 86.95 -2.92
#